data_AF-A0AAV2H0H6-F1
#
_entry.id   AF-A0AAV2H0H6-F1
#
_cell.length_a   1.000
_cell.length_b   1.000
_cell.length_c   1.000
_cell.angle_alpha   90.00
_cell.angle_beta   90.00
_cell.angle_gamma   90.00
#
_symmetry.space_group_name_H-M   'P 1'
#
loop_
_entity.id
_entity.type
_entity.pdbx_description
1 polymer ?
#
loop_
_entity_poly.entity_id
_entity_poly.type
_entity_poly.pdbx_seq_one_letter_code
_entity_poly.pdbx_strand_id
1 'polypeptide(L)'
;MDPCFIVLLLLVADTVATVEDPLCVAKNCSPVTVCRVVTECHQNASCQPTAQCLDNPPRFSHVGVCQIGEPILVMTNGFLDDTRCGPTLPCPTGAYCNTELMDTYSTCCRSDPAKPVRQGQCPPSTGPKDPYCIDTCGNDGDCRYSHEKCCPIDGCLQCGPPTVPDPCKTKNCPLGKYCLGPDMPKCHGPGVCWEVGDCVPCRSISSCSMNCRHGYDTDANGCRVCQCKRVIPVSLPFRGETNLVNLRPAPPANLVNLRPAPPATIWDPHNGNQMHNMLWMYMFNNK
;
A
#
# COMPACT_ATOMS: atom_id res chain seq x y z
N MET A 1 -38.34 -54.41 8.24
CA MET A 1 -37.03 -54.42 7.58
C MET A 1 -36.88 -53.07 6.93
N ASP A 2 -36.04 -52.19 7.48
CA ASP A 2 -35.29 -51.19 6.70
C ASP A 2 -34.12 -50.66 7.55
N PRO A 3 -32.86 -50.73 7.07
CA PRO A 3 -31.68 -50.51 7.89
C PRO A 3 -31.10 -49.09 7.78
N CYS A 4 -30.42 -48.68 8.84
CA CYS A 4 -29.23 -47.83 8.83
C CYS A 4 -29.28 -46.51 8.04
N PHE A 5 -29.72 -45.43 8.70
CA PHE A 5 -29.17 -44.09 8.43
C PHE A 5 -28.01 -43.82 9.41
N ILE A 6 -26.80 -44.22 9.02
CA ILE A 6 -25.57 -43.78 9.68
C ILE A 6 -25.23 -42.41 9.09
N VAL A 7 -25.49 -41.34 9.85
CA VAL A 7 -25.02 -39.99 9.51
C VAL A 7 -23.55 -39.91 9.90
N LEU A 8 -22.67 -40.07 8.91
CA LEU A 8 -21.24 -39.90 9.06
C LEU A 8 -20.91 -38.39 9.09
N LEU A 9 -20.81 -37.82 10.29
CA LEU A 9 -20.28 -36.47 10.52
C LEU A 9 -18.77 -36.49 10.25
N LEU A 10 -18.37 -36.10 9.03
CA LEU A 10 -16.98 -35.80 8.71
C LEU A 10 -16.58 -34.48 9.37
N LEU A 11 -15.87 -34.57 10.48
CA LEU A 11 -15.11 -33.45 11.04
C LEU A 11 -13.98 -33.11 10.07
N VAL A 12 -14.18 -32.08 9.25
CA VAL A 12 -13.08 -31.47 8.49
C VAL A 12 -12.30 -30.65 9.50
N ALA A 13 -11.22 -31.23 10.03
CA ALA A 13 -10.21 -30.46 10.72
C ALA A 13 -9.48 -29.65 9.64
N ASP A 14 -9.74 -28.35 9.57
CA ASP A 14 -8.93 -27.42 8.79
C ASP A 14 -7.55 -27.36 9.44
N THR A 15 -6.68 -28.31 9.08
CA THR A 15 -5.26 -28.19 9.37
C THR A 15 -4.74 -27.07 8.48
N VAL A 16 -4.57 -25.88 9.06
CA VAL A 16 -3.80 -24.80 8.42
C VAL A 16 -2.40 -25.36 8.21
N ALA A 17 -2.11 -25.81 6.98
CA ALA A 17 -0.80 -26.29 6.62
C ALA A 17 0.15 -25.10 6.62
N THR A 18 0.93 -24.96 7.69
CA THR A 18 2.07 -24.05 7.70
C THR A 18 3.03 -24.51 6.61
N VAL A 19 3.37 -23.61 5.70
CA VAL A 19 4.31 -23.92 4.62
C VAL A 19 5.69 -24.11 5.26
N GLU A 20 6.23 -25.32 5.18
CA GLU A 20 7.56 -25.62 5.71
C GLU A 20 8.65 -24.86 4.93
N ASP A 21 9.68 -24.40 5.64
CA ASP A 21 10.81 -23.69 5.02
C ASP A 21 11.60 -24.63 4.09
N PRO A 22 11.94 -24.22 2.85
CA PRO A 22 12.71 -25.06 1.92
C PRO A 22 14.04 -25.58 2.49
N LEU A 23 14.72 -24.82 3.36
CA LEU A 23 15.94 -25.28 4.04
C LEU A 23 15.64 -26.41 5.03
N CYS A 24 14.45 -26.40 5.61
CA CYS A 24 13.99 -27.41 6.57
C CYS A 24 13.38 -28.64 5.90
N VAL A 25 12.75 -28.50 4.72
CA VAL A 25 12.27 -29.65 3.94
C VAL A 25 13.41 -30.63 3.63
N ALA A 26 14.62 -30.12 3.40
CA ALA A 26 15.81 -30.95 3.16
C ALA A 26 16.41 -31.57 4.45
N LYS A 27 15.91 -31.21 5.63
CA LYS A 27 16.51 -31.56 6.92
C LYS A 27 15.65 -32.58 7.67
N ASN A 28 16.19 -33.77 7.88
CA ASN A 28 15.51 -34.80 8.66
C ASN A 28 15.88 -34.67 10.14
N CYS A 29 14.98 -34.10 10.94
CA CYS A 29 15.16 -33.94 12.38
C CYS A 29 14.60 -35.14 13.16
N SER A 30 15.06 -35.29 14.40
CA SER A 30 14.55 -36.31 15.33
C SER A 30 13.12 -35.98 15.75
N PRO A 31 12.28 -36.94 16.19
CA PRO A 31 10.91 -36.65 16.64
C PRO A 31 10.80 -35.65 17.81
N VAL A 32 11.90 -35.44 18.54
CA VAL A 32 11.96 -34.51 19.69
C VAL A 32 12.54 -33.15 19.33
N THR A 33 13.04 -32.98 18.11
CA THR A 33 13.58 -31.70 17.61
C THR A 33 12.78 -31.21 16.42
N VAL A 34 12.73 -29.89 16.26
CA VAL A 34 12.08 -29.23 15.12
C VAL A 34 13.15 -28.52 14.32
N CYS A 35 13.02 -28.57 12.99
CA CYS A 35 13.91 -27.82 12.12
C CYS A 35 13.64 -26.32 12.25
N ARG A 36 14.72 -25.54 12.43
CA ARG A 36 14.70 -24.09 12.51
C ARG A 36 15.80 -23.52 11.62
N VAL A 37 15.57 -22.32 11.11
CA VAL A 37 16.58 -21.58 10.35
C VAL A 37 17.38 -20.71 11.31
N VAL A 38 18.68 -20.95 11.39
CA VAL A 38 19.63 -20.24 12.24
C VAL A 38 20.62 -19.50 11.35
N THR A 39 20.85 -18.24 11.70
CA THR A 39 21.83 -17.38 11.05
C THR A 39 23.06 -17.26 11.95
N GLU A 40 24.20 -17.72 11.43
CA GLU A 40 25.49 -17.56 12.08
C GLU A 40 26.28 -16.46 11.36
N CYS A 41 26.57 -15.39 12.09
CA CYS A 41 27.39 -14.29 11.59
C CYS A 41 28.83 -14.50 12.07
N HIS A 42 29.72 -14.89 11.15
CA HIS A 42 31.15 -14.85 11.44
C HIS A 42 31.64 -13.39 11.42
N GLN A 43 32.59 -13.07 12.31
CA GLN A 43 33.01 -11.72 12.72
C GLN A 43 33.36 -10.69 11.63
N ASN A 44 33.36 -11.04 10.33
CA ASN A 44 33.50 -10.15 9.18
C ASN A 44 32.85 -10.69 7.87
N ALA A 45 31.97 -11.69 7.96
CA ALA A 45 31.36 -12.35 6.80
C ALA A 45 29.84 -12.13 6.77
N SER A 46 29.28 -12.09 5.56
CA SER A 46 27.84 -12.13 5.33
C SER A 46 27.20 -13.23 6.18
N CYS A 47 26.20 -12.87 6.97
CA CYS A 47 25.42 -13.83 7.74
C CYS A 47 24.68 -14.78 6.77
N GLN A 48 24.89 -16.09 6.88
CA GLN A 48 24.25 -17.08 6.01
C GLN A 48 23.23 -17.91 6.80
N PRO A 49 21.98 -18.03 6.31
CA PRO A 49 20.97 -18.85 6.97
C PRO A 49 21.23 -20.35 6.75
N THR A 50 21.12 -21.14 7.81
CA THR A 50 21.31 -22.60 7.79
C THR A 50 20.18 -23.31 8.55
N ALA A 51 19.83 -24.53 8.14
CA ALA A 51 18.84 -25.34 8.85
C ALA A 51 19.49 -26.18 9.96
N GLN A 52 19.00 -26.01 11.19
CA GLN A 52 19.43 -26.76 12.38
C GLN A 52 18.23 -27.42 13.06
N CYS A 53 18.45 -28.60 13.65
CA CYS A 53 17.44 -29.29 14.44
C CYS A 53 17.58 -28.87 15.90
N LEU A 54 16.56 -28.23 16.46
CA LEU A 54 16.57 -27.68 17.81
C LEU A 54 15.43 -28.25 18.64
N ASP A 55 15.56 -28.20 19.97
CA ASP A 55 14.47 -28.56 20.88
C ASP A 55 13.26 -27.63 20.68
N ASN A 56 12.05 -28.17 20.84
CA ASN A 56 10.79 -27.43 20.64
C ASN A 56 9.97 -27.36 21.94
N PRO A 57 9.53 -26.16 22.39
CA PRO A 57 9.81 -24.82 21.84
C PRO A 57 11.21 -24.32 22.23
N PRO A 58 11.83 -23.43 21.43
CA PRO A 58 13.05 -22.77 21.85
C PRO A 58 12.74 -21.89 23.07
N ARG A 59 13.64 -21.86 24.06
CA ARG A 59 13.39 -21.18 25.34
C ARG A 59 13.04 -19.69 25.23
N PHE A 60 13.47 -19.02 24.16
CA PHE A 60 13.36 -17.57 23.98
C PHE A 60 12.92 -17.15 22.57
N SER A 61 12.21 -18.03 21.84
CA SER A 61 11.79 -17.74 20.46
C SER A 61 10.28 -17.69 20.35
N HIS A 62 9.78 -16.73 19.58
CA HIS A 62 8.38 -16.67 19.18
C HIS A 62 8.08 -17.75 18.14
N VAL A 63 6.83 -18.23 18.13
CA VAL A 63 6.36 -19.22 17.16
C VAL A 63 5.13 -18.74 16.40
N GLY A 64 5.02 -19.13 15.13
CA GLY A 64 3.81 -18.99 14.30
C GLY A 64 3.57 -17.60 13.70
N VAL A 65 4.56 -16.71 13.73
CA VAL A 65 4.43 -15.35 13.15
C VAL A 65 4.78 -15.29 11.66
N CYS A 66 5.64 -16.17 11.15
CA CYS A 66 6.10 -16.10 9.77
C CYS A 66 5.16 -16.84 8.81
N GLN A 67 5.00 -16.32 7.59
CA GLN A 67 4.24 -16.97 6.51
C GLN A 67 4.82 -18.32 6.09
N ILE A 68 6.14 -18.48 6.23
CA ILE A 68 6.88 -19.71 5.94
C ILE A 68 7.81 -19.99 7.09
N GLY A 69 7.77 -21.23 7.55
CA GLY A 69 8.53 -21.64 8.70
C GLY A 69 8.30 -20.69 9.87
N GLU A 70 9.38 -20.35 10.54
CA GLU A 70 9.40 -19.70 11.86
C GLU A 70 10.44 -18.58 11.85
N PRO A 71 10.44 -17.67 12.85
CA PRO A 71 11.43 -16.61 12.94
C PRO A 71 12.85 -17.13 12.78
N ILE A 72 13.64 -16.38 12.01
CA ILE A 72 15.06 -16.70 11.85
C ILE A 72 15.73 -16.49 13.19
N LEU A 73 16.44 -17.50 13.68
CA LEU A 73 17.21 -17.39 14.92
C LEU A 73 18.61 -16.86 14.64
N VAL A 74 19.17 -16.11 15.58
CA VAL A 74 20.58 -15.68 15.56
C VAL A 74 21.30 -16.25 16.78
N MET A 75 22.51 -16.79 16.55
CA MET A 75 23.36 -17.26 17.65
C MET A 75 24.23 -16.12 18.18
N THR A 76 24.00 -15.71 19.42
CA THR A 76 24.75 -14.65 20.11
C THR A 76 25.25 -15.16 21.46
N ASN A 77 26.58 -15.21 21.66
CA ASN A 77 27.22 -15.64 22.91
C ASN A 77 26.73 -17.02 23.41
N GLY A 78 26.45 -17.95 22.48
CA GLY A 78 25.97 -19.30 22.81
C GLY A 78 24.46 -19.40 23.10
N PHE A 79 23.72 -18.30 22.96
CA PHE A 79 22.27 -18.28 23.06
C PHE A 79 21.64 -18.08 21.68
N LEU A 80 20.49 -18.72 21.45
CA LEU A 80 19.64 -18.50 20.29
C LEU A 80 18.53 -17.54 20.68
N ASP A 81 18.40 -16.44 19.94
CA ASP A 81 17.33 -15.45 20.07
C ASP A 81 16.73 -15.20 18.68
N ASP A 82 15.52 -14.64 18.64
CA ASP A 82 14.91 -14.23 17.38
C ASP A 82 15.73 -13.10 16.74
N THR A 83 15.94 -13.20 15.44
CA THR A 83 16.59 -12.14 14.67
C THR A 83 15.63 -10.96 14.61
N ARG A 84 15.88 -9.94 15.42
CA ARG A 84 15.04 -8.74 15.45
C ARG A 84 15.32 -7.84 14.25
N CYS A 85 14.33 -7.08 13.85
CA CYS A 85 14.45 -6.10 12.78
C CYS A 85 13.82 -4.76 13.14
N GLY A 86 14.25 -3.72 12.44
CA GLY A 86 13.75 -2.36 12.60
C GLY A 86 14.44 -1.38 11.66
N PRO A 87 14.18 -0.07 11.81
CA PRO A 87 14.65 0.95 10.87
C PRO A 87 16.18 1.01 10.74
N THR A 88 16.91 0.66 11.80
CA THR A 88 18.37 0.63 11.86
C THR A 88 18.96 -0.77 11.83
N LEU A 89 18.12 -1.80 11.79
CA LEU A 89 18.51 -3.21 11.88
C LEU A 89 17.83 -4.01 10.76
N PRO A 90 18.41 -4.04 9.56
CA PRO A 90 17.83 -4.76 8.43
C PRO A 90 17.95 -6.28 8.64
N CYS A 91 16.98 -7.00 8.09
CA CYS A 91 17.04 -8.46 8.03
C CYS A 91 18.17 -8.96 7.11
N PRO A 92 18.67 -10.20 7.33
CA PRO A 92 19.65 -10.81 6.43
C PRO A 92 19.09 -11.00 5.01
N THR A 93 19.98 -11.18 4.04
CA THR A 93 19.60 -11.39 2.64
C THR A 93 18.65 -12.58 2.49
N GLY A 94 17.54 -12.38 1.76
CA GLY A 94 16.51 -13.41 1.58
C GLY A 94 15.53 -13.53 2.76
N ALA A 95 15.53 -12.55 3.67
CA ALA A 95 14.56 -12.43 4.74
C ALA A 95 13.85 -11.07 4.68
N TYR A 96 12.68 -10.99 5.32
CA TYR A 96 11.88 -9.79 5.45
C TYR A 96 11.53 -9.53 6.91
N CYS A 97 11.22 -8.28 7.25
CA CYS A 97 10.88 -7.86 8.59
C CYS A 97 9.36 -7.98 8.78
N ASN A 98 8.94 -8.79 9.74
CA ASN A 98 7.55 -8.96 10.13
C ASN A 98 7.26 -8.17 11.42
N THR A 99 6.26 -7.29 11.36
CA THR A 99 5.90 -6.36 12.42
C THR A 99 4.57 -6.69 13.12
N GLU A 100 3.93 -7.83 12.77
CA GLU A 100 2.59 -8.20 13.21
C GLU A 100 2.40 -8.22 14.73
N LEU A 101 3.45 -8.49 15.50
CA LEU A 101 3.31 -8.61 16.94
C LEU A 101 3.06 -7.28 17.65
N MET A 102 3.18 -6.12 17.00
CA MET A 102 2.90 -4.72 17.45
C MET A 102 3.37 -4.27 18.86
N ASP A 103 3.80 -5.17 19.73
CA ASP A 103 3.73 -5.00 21.18
C ASP A 103 5.11 -4.90 21.80
N THR A 104 6.17 -5.41 21.15
CA THR A 104 7.52 -5.19 21.68
C THR A 104 8.67 -5.33 20.67
N TYR A 105 8.64 -6.28 19.72
CA TYR A 105 9.76 -6.52 18.79
C TYR A 105 9.30 -7.06 17.43
N SER A 106 9.84 -6.53 16.34
CA SER A 106 9.67 -7.08 14.98
C SER A 106 10.74 -8.14 14.72
N THR A 107 10.40 -9.21 13.99
CA THR A 107 11.29 -10.35 13.75
C THR A 107 11.51 -10.61 12.27
N CYS A 108 12.69 -11.11 11.90
CA CYS A 108 12.98 -11.51 10.53
C CYS A 108 12.39 -12.87 10.19
N CYS A 109 11.62 -12.91 9.12
CA CYS A 109 11.05 -14.11 8.53
C CYS A 109 11.74 -14.43 7.20
N ARG A 110 11.84 -15.71 6.85
CA ARG A 110 12.41 -16.11 5.55
C ARG A 110 11.46 -15.77 4.40
N SER A 111 12.03 -15.23 3.33
CA SER A 111 11.30 -14.96 2.09
C SER A 111 11.19 -16.24 1.26
N ASP A 112 10.03 -16.47 0.64
CA ASP A 112 9.79 -17.63 -0.23
C ASP A 112 10.47 -17.43 -1.60
N PRO A 113 11.54 -18.14 -1.96
CA PRO A 113 12.11 -17.97 -3.29
C PRO A 113 11.23 -18.59 -4.39
N ALA A 114 10.27 -19.46 -4.05
CA ALA A 114 9.47 -20.22 -5.00
C ALA A 114 8.13 -19.55 -5.36
N LYS A 115 7.65 -18.58 -4.57
CA LYS A 115 6.40 -17.86 -4.89
C LYS A 115 6.66 -16.79 -5.96
N PRO A 116 5.98 -16.86 -7.11
CA PRO A 116 6.20 -15.93 -8.21
C PRO A 116 5.60 -14.55 -7.90
N VAL A 117 6.13 -13.55 -8.62
CA VAL A 117 5.56 -12.21 -8.71
C VAL A 117 4.11 -12.32 -9.20
N ARG A 118 3.14 -11.94 -8.36
CA ARG A 118 1.72 -11.79 -8.68
C ARG A 118 1.55 -10.73 -9.77
N GLN A 119 0.56 -10.88 -10.63
CA GLN A 119 0.28 -9.89 -11.67
C GLN A 119 -0.25 -8.58 -11.04
N GLY A 120 0.11 -7.42 -11.62
CA GLY A 120 -0.28 -6.10 -11.13
C GLY A 120 0.92 -5.16 -10.98
N GLN A 121 0.66 -3.89 -10.65
CA GLN A 121 1.68 -2.89 -10.41
C GLN A 121 1.52 -2.32 -9.01
N CYS A 122 2.65 -1.94 -8.39
CA CYS A 122 2.62 -1.19 -7.15
C CYS A 122 1.92 0.14 -7.39
N PRO A 123 1.02 0.57 -6.48
CA PRO A 123 0.44 1.90 -6.58
C PRO A 123 1.55 2.97 -6.48
N PRO A 124 1.29 4.19 -6.97
CA PRO A 124 2.23 5.29 -6.81
C PRO A 124 2.53 5.49 -5.32
N SER A 125 3.81 5.54 -4.94
CA SER A 125 4.20 5.77 -3.55
C SER A 125 3.55 7.04 -3.02
N THR A 126 2.91 6.94 -1.86
CA THR A 126 2.19 8.06 -1.22
C THR A 126 3.13 9.01 -0.45
N GLY A 127 4.45 8.88 -0.66
CA GLY A 127 5.47 9.62 0.08
C GLY A 127 6.07 8.79 1.22
N PRO A 128 6.97 9.39 2.03
CA PRO A 128 7.61 8.68 3.13
C PRO A 128 6.55 8.28 4.16
N LYS A 129 6.23 6.98 4.22
CA LYS A 129 5.50 6.42 5.36
C LYS A 129 6.36 6.62 6.61
N ASP A 130 5.71 6.81 7.76
CA ASP A 130 6.41 6.94 9.04
C ASP A 130 7.46 5.83 9.19
N PRO A 131 8.66 6.15 9.72
CA PRO A 131 9.77 5.21 9.78
C PRO A 131 9.53 4.04 10.76
N TYR A 132 8.36 3.97 11.39
CA TYR A 132 8.06 2.99 12.41
C TYR A 132 7.38 1.75 11.80
N CYS A 133 8.13 0.65 11.77
CA CYS A 133 7.65 -0.71 11.51
C CYS A 133 6.89 -0.88 10.19
N ILE A 134 7.61 -0.68 9.06
CA ILE A 134 7.11 -1.09 7.75
C ILE A 134 7.46 -2.57 7.56
N ASP A 135 6.45 -3.41 7.30
CA ASP A 135 6.67 -4.77 6.82
C ASP A 135 7.48 -4.69 5.53
N THR A 136 8.73 -5.16 5.58
CA THR A 136 9.50 -5.31 4.34
C THR A 136 9.09 -6.60 3.67
N CYS A 137 9.47 -6.76 2.41
CA CYS A 137 9.21 -7.96 1.65
C CYS A 137 10.29 -8.09 0.58
N GLY A 138 10.65 -9.32 0.24
CA GLY A 138 11.53 -9.64 -0.88
C GLY A 138 10.74 -10.00 -2.15
N ASN A 139 9.55 -10.58 -1.99
CA ASN A 139 8.63 -10.86 -3.08
C ASN A 139 7.17 -10.92 -2.59
N ASP A 140 6.24 -11.05 -3.53
CA ASP A 140 4.80 -11.03 -3.23
C ASP A 140 4.36 -12.17 -2.30
N GLY A 141 5.10 -13.28 -2.24
CA GLY A 141 4.84 -14.40 -1.33
C GLY A 141 5.04 -14.07 0.14
N ASP A 142 5.75 -12.98 0.45
CA ASP A 142 5.98 -12.50 1.81
C ASP A 142 4.78 -11.70 2.33
N CYS A 143 3.90 -11.24 1.44
CA CYS A 143 2.72 -10.48 1.80
C CYS A 143 1.58 -11.40 2.25
N ARG A 144 1.04 -11.10 3.44
CA ARG A 144 0.00 -11.87 4.13
C ARG A 144 -1.23 -12.10 3.28
N TYR A 145 -1.74 -11.04 2.67
CA TYR A 145 -3.00 -11.15 1.94
C TYR A 145 -2.74 -11.45 0.47
N SER A 146 -3.51 -12.35 -0.11
CA SER A 146 -3.39 -12.81 -1.52
C SER A 146 -3.58 -11.72 -2.58
N HIS A 147 -4.06 -10.54 -2.20
CA HIS A 147 -4.26 -9.38 -3.07
C HIS A 147 -3.19 -8.29 -2.91
N GLU A 148 -2.19 -8.52 -2.07
CA GLU A 148 -1.05 -7.62 -1.89
C GLU A 148 0.11 -7.93 -2.82
N LYS A 149 0.94 -6.93 -3.08
CA LYS A 149 2.22 -7.05 -3.77
C LYS A 149 3.32 -6.45 -2.92
N CYS A 150 4.49 -7.04 -3.06
CA CYS A 150 5.70 -6.54 -2.48
C CYS A 150 6.22 -5.36 -3.30
N CYS A 151 6.22 -4.18 -2.69
CA CYS A 151 6.67 -2.94 -3.29
C CYS A 151 8.01 -2.52 -2.68
N PRO A 152 9.06 -2.28 -3.50
CA PRO A 152 10.44 -2.10 -3.01
C PRO A 152 10.64 -1.01 -1.95
N ILE A 153 9.77 0.00 -1.92
CA ILE A 153 9.85 1.15 -1.00
C ILE A 153 8.78 1.05 0.09
N ASP A 154 7.59 0.62 -0.26
CA ASP A 154 6.39 0.80 0.57
C ASP A 154 5.94 -0.47 1.31
N GLY A 155 6.67 -1.58 1.14
CA GLY A 155 6.36 -2.89 1.74
C GLY A 155 5.23 -3.60 1.00
N CYS A 156 4.46 -4.40 1.73
CA CYS A 156 3.26 -5.05 1.19
C CYS A 156 2.12 -4.04 1.02
N LEU A 157 1.60 -3.93 -0.21
CA LEU A 157 0.52 -3.02 -0.57
C LEU A 157 -0.56 -3.75 -1.37
N GLN A 158 -1.82 -3.36 -1.18
CA GLN A 158 -2.90 -3.81 -2.05
C GLN A 158 -2.63 -3.37 -3.50
N CYS A 159 -2.81 -4.30 -4.44
CA CYS A 159 -2.57 -4.01 -5.85
C CYS A 159 -3.52 -2.93 -6.37
N GLY A 160 -2.96 -1.91 -7.03
CA GLY A 160 -3.75 -1.16 -8.00
C GLY A 160 -4.06 -2.05 -9.21
N PRO A 161 -5.18 -1.84 -9.91
CA PRO A 161 -5.34 -2.42 -11.24
C PRO A 161 -4.12 -2.04 -12.10
N PRO A 162 -3.67 -2.92 -13.02
CA PRO A 162 -2.53 -2.60 -13.87
C PRO A 162 -2.77 -1.24 -14.53
N THR A 163 -1.81 -0.30 -14.41
CA THR A 163 -1.94 0.98 -15.11
C THR A 163 -1.76 0.68 -16.59
N VAL A 164 -2.88 0.47 -17.28
CA VAL A 164 -2.87 0.39 -18.74
C VAL A 164 -2.49 1.80 -19.20
N PRO A 165 -1.35 2.00 -19.89
CA PRO A 165 -0.98 3.32 -20.36
C PRO A 165 -2.11 3.83 -21.23
N ASP A 166 -2.75 4.93 -20.81
CA ASP A 166 -3.91 5.49 -21.50
C ASP A 166 -3.50 5.95 -22.90
N PRO A 167 -3.86 5.20 -23.96
CA PRO A 167 -3.47 5.53 -25.33
C PRO A 167 -4.17 6.80 -25.82
N CYS A 168 -5.20 7.27 -25.13
CA CYS A 168 -5.98 8.44 -25.49
C CYS A 168 -5.35 9.77 -25.05
N LYS A 169 -4.30 9.74 -24.21
CA LYS A 169 -3.57 10.96 -23.83
C LYS A 169 -2.87 11.64 -25.01
N THR A 170 -2.46 10.87 -26.01
CA THR A 170 -1.71 11.38 -27.19
C THR A 170 -2.45 11.14 -28.50
N LYS A 171 -3.47 10.28 -28.52
CA LYS A 171 -4.22 9.92 -29.73
C LYS A 171 -5.36 10.90 -30.02
N ASN A 172 -5.25 11.61 -31.13
CA ASN A 172 -6.33 12.45 -31.66
C ASN A 172 -7.21 11.64 -32.63
N CYS A 173 -8.49 11.50 -32.30
CA CYS A 173 -9.46 10.85 -33.19
C CYS A 173 -10.04 11.82 -34.23
N PRO A 174 -10.48 11.32 -35.40
CA PRO A 174 -11.16 12.14 -36.41
C PRO A 174 -12.45 12.80 -35.87
N LEU A 175 -12.89 13.87 -36.53
CA LEU A 175 -14.11 14.60 -36.17
C LEU A 175 -15.32 13.65 -36.00
N GLY A 176 -16.06 13.84 -34.89
CA GLY A 176 -17.23 13.02 -34.57
C GLY A 176 -16.90 11.66 -33.95
N LYS A 177 -15.65 11.42 -33.59
CA LYS A 177 -15.20 10.25 -32.83
C LYS A 177 -14.39 10.70 -31.61
N TYR A 178 -14.41 9.90 -30.56
CA TYR A 178 -13.57 10.06 -29.37
C TYR A 178 -12.74 8.80 -29.13
N CYS A 179 -11.63 8.94 -28.40
CA CYS A 179 -10.77 7.81 -28.07
C CYS A 179 -11.29 7.09 -26.82
N LEU A 180 -11.41 5.75 -26.87
CA LEU A 180 -11.88 4.96 -25.73
C LEU A 180 -10.79 4.77 -24.66
N GLY A 181 -10.81 5.57 -23.61
CA GLY A 181 -9.96 5.43 -22.43
C GLY A 181 -10.25 4.17 -21.58
N PRO A 182 -9.32 3.81 -20.68
CA PRO A 182 -9.37 2.57 -19.89
C PRO A 182 -10.54 2.49 -18.90
N ASP A 183 -11.04 3.64 -18.43
CA ASP A 183 -12.14 3.70 -17.45
C ASP A 183 -13.54 3.73 -18.11
N MET A 184 -13.63 3.64 -19.45
CA MET A 184 -14.89 3.69 -20.19
C MET A 184 -15.42 2.29 -20.55
N PRO A 185 -16.74 2.10 -20.61
CA PRO A 185 -17.33 0.81 -20.96
C PRO A 185 -16.96 0.42 -22.40
N LYS A 186 -16.47 -0.81 -22.59
CA LYS A 186 -16.06 -1.30 -23.92
C LYS A 186 -17.21 -1.38 -24.92
N CYS A 187 -18.44 -1.60 -24.46
CA CYS A 187 -19.60 -1.82 -25.31
C CYS A 187 -20.62 -0.68 -25.15
N HIS A 188 -21.02 -0.03 -26.24
CA HIS A 188 -21.98 1.09 -26.23
C HIS A 188 -23.33 0.72 -26.86
N GLY A 189 -23.75 -0.53 -26.72
CA GLY A 189 -25.00 -1.06 -27.25
C GLY A 189 -24.91 -2.56 -27.54
N PRO A 190 -26.00 -3.18 -28.04
CA PRO A 190 -25.99 -4.59 -28.37
C PRO A 190 -25.04 -4.87 -29.55
N GLY A 191 -23.99 -5.65 -29.29
CA GLY A 191 -23.11 -6.20 -30.33
C GLY A 191 -22.01 -5.28 -30.87
N VAL A 192 -21.85 -4.06 -30.32
CA VAL A 192 -20.73 -3.18 -30.72
C VAL A 192 -19.86 -2.87 -29.52
N CYS A 193 -18.68 -3.47 -29.51
CA CYS A 193 -17.64 -3.27 -28.52
C CYS A 193 -16.35 -2.80 -29.20
N TRP A 194 -15.60 -1.96 -28.50
CA TRP A 194 -14.33 -1.41 -28.94
C TRP A 194 -13.27 -1.66 -27.87
N GLU A 195 -12.01 -1.70 -28.29
CA GLU A 195 -10.89 -1.86 -27.37
C GLU A 195 -10.35 -0.49 -26.91
N VAL A 196 -9.66 -0.50 -25.77
CA VAL A 196 -9.04 0.71 -25.22
C VAL A 196 -8.09 1.32 -26.25
N GLY A 197 -8.29 2.59 -26.56
CA GLY A 197 -7.57 3.32 -27.60
C GLY A 197 -8.29 3.42 -28.94
N ASP A 198 -9.39 2.71 -29.16
CA ASP A 198 -10.14 2.83 -30.42
C ASP A 198 -10.87 4.16 -30.55
N CYS A 199 -11.04 4.62 -31.80
CA CYS A 199 -11.85 5.81 -32.09
C CYS A 199 -13.32 5.42 -32.25
N VAL A 200 -14.09 5.63 -31.19
CA VAL A 200 -15.53 5.31 -31.08
C VAL A 200 -16.36 6.48 -31.61
N PRO A 201 -17.40 6.24 -32.42
CA PRO A 201 -18.28 7.31 -32.89
C PRO A 201 -19.04 7.95 -31.73
N CYS A 202 -19.07 9.29 -31.71
CA CYS A 202 -19.92 10.03 -30.80
C CYS A 202 -21.39 9.69 -31.05
N ARG A 203 -22.20 9.64 -29.99
CA ARG A 203 -23.66 9.51 -30.14
C ARG A 203 -24.18 10.71 -30.92
N SER A 204 -24.75 10.45 -32.11
CA SER A 204 -25.38 11.49 -32.91
C SER A 204 -26.58 12.05 -32.15
N ILE A 205 -26.51 13.34 -31.77
CA ILE A 205 -27.65 14.02 -31.16
C ILE A 205 -28.61 14.44 -32.28
N SER A 206 -29.35 13.48 -32.81
CA SER A 206 -30.34 13.70 -33.88
C SER A 206 -31.53 14.57 -33.43
N SER A 207 -31.72 14.78 -32.13
CA SER A 207 -32.82 15.57 -31.57
C SER A 207 -32.46 17.02 -31.25
N CYS A 208 -31.25 17.49 -31.56
CA CYS A 208 -30.83 18.86 -31.30
C CYS A 208 -30.96 19.73 -32.54
N SER A 209 -32.08 20.45 -32.68
CA SER A 209 -32.35 21.32 -33.84
C SER A 209 -32.07 22.80 -33.54
N MET A 210 -31.01 23.11 -32.79
CA MET A 210 -30.64 24.49 -32.45
C MET A 210 -29.62 25.04 -33.45
N ASN A 211 -29.85 26.25 -33.96
CA ASN A 211 -28.88 26.90 -34.83
C ASN A 211 -27.86 27.71 -34.01
N CYS A 212 -26.69 27.12 -33.75
CA CYS A 212 -25.62 27.78 -32.98
C CYS A 212 -24.70 28.60 -33.89
N ARG A 213 -24.77 29.94 -33.81
CA ARG A 213 -23.94 30.88 -34.60
C ARG A 213 -22.42 30.63 -34.47
N HIS A 214 -21.97 30.14 -33.31
CA HIS A 214 -20.55 29.88 -33.01
C HIS A 214 -20.23 28.38 -32.88
N GLY A 215 -21.13 27.52 -33.37
CA GLY A 215 -21.02 26.07 -33.25
C GLY A 215 -21.50 25.51 -31.91
N TYR A 216 -21.56 24.19 -31.85
CA TYR A 216 -21.95 23.42 -30.67
C TYR A 216 -20.81 23.29 -29.68
N ASP A 217 -21.16 23.25 -28.40
CA ASP A 217 -20.23 22.93 -27.32
C ASP A 217 -19.86 21.44 -27.34
N THR A 218 -18.77 21.09 -26.68
CA THR A 218 -18.25 19.70 -26.64
C THR A 218 -18.05 19.22 -25.20
N ASP A 219 -18.31 17.95 -24.94
CA ASP A 219 -17.99 17.32 -23.66
C ASP A 219 -16.48 17.08 -23.49
N ALA A 220 -16.10 16.49 -22.35
CA ALA A 220 -14.70 16.16 -22.04
C ALA A 220 -14.03 15.22 -23.05
N ASN A 221 -14.82 14.52 -23.87
CA ASN A 221 -14.35 13.59 -24.90
C ASN A 221 -14.29 14.25 -26.29
N GLY A 222 -14.63 15.53 -26.42
CA GLY A 222 -14.70 16.25 -27.69
C GLY A 222 -15.96 15.96 -28.51
N CYS A 223 -16.94 15.24 -27.93
CA CYS A 223 -18.21 14.99 -28.59
C CYS A 223 -19.15 16.18 -28.43
N ARG A 224 -19.88 16.50 -29.50
CA ARG A 224 -20.84 17.61 -29.48
C ARG A 224 -21.93 17.33 -28.45
N VAL A 225 -22.25 18.32 -27.63
CA VAL A 225 -23.42 18.32 -26.76
C VAL A 225 -24.50 19.24 -27.33
N CYS A 226 -25.75 19.06 -26.90
CA CYS A 226 -26.88 19.90 -27.36
C CYS A 226 -26.88 21.28 -26.69
N GLN A 227 -25.78 22.01 -26.80
CA GLN A 227 -25.56 23.34 -26.25
C GLN A 227 -24.71 24.15 -27.24
N CYS A 228 -24.91 25.46 -27.31
CA CYS A 228 -24.09 26.33 -28.15
C CYS A 228 -22.85 26.81 -27.39
N LYS A 229 -21.72 26.96 -28.09
CA LYS A 229 -20.53 27.60 -27.50
C LYS A 229 -20.89 29.01 -27.02
N ARG A 230 -20.56 29.31 -25.76
CA ARG A 230 -20.71 30.66 -25.23
C ARG A 230 -19.59 31.53 -25.80
N VAL A 231 -19.96 32.61 -26.47
CA VAL A 231 -19.00 33.66 -26.79
C VAL A 231 -18.85 34.48 -25.52
N ILE A 232 -17.70 34.39 -24.88
CA ILE A 232 -17.31 35.40 -23.91
C ILE A 232 -16.95 36.62 -24.76
N PRO A 233 -17.71 37.74 -24.71
CA PRO A 233 -17.26 38.94 -25.38
C PRO A 233 -15.91 39.30 -24.77
N VAL A 234 -14.86 39.25 -25.58
CA VAL A 234 -13.58 39.87 -25.21
C VAL A 234 -13.92 41.34 -24.99
N SER A 235 -13.97 41.76 -23.74
CA SER A 235 -14.03 43.18 -23.41
C SER A 235 -12.84 43.82 -24.12
N LEU A 236 -13.14 44.64 -25.12
CA LEU A 236 -12.15 45.46 -25.83
C LEU A 236 -11.21 46.12 -24.81
N PRO A 237 -9.92 46.29 -25.12
CA PRO A 237 -9.04 47.05 -24.24
C PRO A 237 -9.61 48.46 -24.15
N PHE A 238 -10.07 48.83 -22.95
CA PHE A 238 -10.54 50.17 -22.64
C PHE A 238 -9.39 51.13 -22.95
N ARG A 239 -9.56 51.93 -24.01
CA ARG A 239 -8.57 52.91 -24.44
C ARG A 239 -8.69 54.13 -23.52
N GLY A 240 -7.84 54.14 -22.49
CA GLY A 240 -7.24 55.31 -21.88
C GLY A 240 -8.17 56.29 -21.15
N GLU A 241 -8.06 56.31 -19.83
CA GLU A 241 -7.91 57.58 -19.12
C GLU A 241 -6.94 57.36 -17.95
N THR A 242 -5.85 58.13 -17.99
CA THR A 242 -4.80 58.16 -16.99
C THR A 242 -5.35 58.65 -15.66
N ASN A 243 -5.47 57.76 -14.67
CA ASN A 243 -5.41 58.15 -13.27
C ASN A 243 -4.41 57.24 -12.56
N LEU A 244 -3.21 57.78 -12.36
CA LEU A 244 -2.22 57.32 -11.41
C LEU A 244 -2.82 57.42 -9.99
N VAL A 245 -3.55 56.38 -9.57
CA VAL A 245 -3.74 56.12 -8.15
C VAL A 245 -2.64 55.14 -7.74
N ASN A 246 -1.65 55.70 -7.07
CA ASN A 246 -0.60 55.00 -6.34
C ASN A 246 -1.18 53.83 -5.52
N LEU A 247 -1.08 52.60 -6.04
CA LEU A 247 -1.14 51.41 -5.20
C LEU A 247 0.30 51.12 -4.77
N ARG A 248 0.60 51.58 -3.55
CA ARG A 248 1.80 51.21 -2.81
C ARG A 248 1.93 49.68 -2.77
N PRO A 249 3.16 49.12 -2.81
CA PRO A 249 3.36 47.71 -2.52
C PRO A 249 2.80 47.40 -1.12
N ALA A 250 1.96 46.38 -1.02
CA ALA A 250 1.57 45.83 0.27
C ALA A 250 2.84 45.38 1.02
N PRO A 251 3.00 45.73 2.30
CA PRO A 251 4.11 45.21 3.09
C PRO A 251 4.00 43.68 3.23
N PRO A 252 5.14 42.96 3.35
CA PRO A 252 5.10 41.53 3.65
C PRO A 252 4.35 41.31 4.96
N ALA A 253 3.45 40.34 4.97
CA ALA A 253 2.71 39.93 6.15
C ALA A 253 3.70 39.59 7.27
N ASN A 254 3.62 40.35 8.36
CA ASN A 254 4.32 40.07 9.60
C ASN A 254 3.89 38.69 10.10
N LEU A 255 4.88 37.86 10.46
CA LEU A 255 4.74 36.68 11.30
C LEU A 255 4.07 37.10 12.61
N VAL A 256 2.75 36.93 12.69
CA VAL A 256 2.04 36.98 13.95
C VAL A 256 2.43 35.74 14.74
N ASN A 257 3.09 35.98 15.87
CA ASN A 257 3.30 35.02 16.95
C ASN A 257 2.01 34.21 17.20
N LEU A 258 1.99 32.96 16.73
CA LEU A 258 1.03 31.98 17.18
C LEU A 258 1.39 31.62 18.62
N ARG A 259 0.60 32.13 19.57
CA ARG A 259 0.62 31.62 20.94
C ARG A 259 0.26 30.12 20.90
N PRO A 260 0.94 29.26 21.66
CA PRO A 260 0.56 27.86 21.74
C PRO A 260 -0.88 27.74 22.28
N ALA A 261 -1.68 26.91 21.60
CA ALA A 261 -3.01 26.54 22.06
C ALA A 261 -2.90 25.77 23.38
N PRO A 262 -3.83 25.96 24.34
CA PRO A 262 -3.89 25.11 25.52
C PRO A 262 -4.24 23.67 25.11
N PRO A 263 -3.75 22.66 25.85
CA PRO A 263 -4.03 21.26 25.54
C PRO A 263 -5.52 20.96 25.64
N ALA A 264 -6.04 20.25 24.64
CA ALA A 264 -7.41 19.75 24.61
C ALA A 264 -7.63 18.77 25.77
N THR A 265 -8.69 19.00 26.55
CA THR A 265 -9.18 18.06 27.55
C THR A 265 -9.95 16.94 26.83
N ILE A 266 -9.39 15.73 26.85
CA ILE A 266 -10.08 14.51 26.42
C ILE A 266 -11.10 14.16 27.50
N TRP A 267 -12.38 14.20 27.13
CA TRP A 267 -13.48 13.67 27.94
C TRP A 267 -13.63 12.17 27.65
N ASP A 268 -13.30 11.34 28.63
CA ASP A 268 -13.65 9.92 28.67
C ASP A 268 -15.03 9.77 29.36
N PRO A 269 -16.07 9.23 28.69
CA PRO A 269 -17.40 9.12 29.28
C PRO A 269 -17.55 7.96 30.29
N HIS A 270 -16.49 7.22 30.65
CA HIS A 270 -16.63 6.02 31.48
C HIS A 270 -16.07 6.05 32.92
N ASN A 271 -15.42 7.12 33.40
CA ASN A 271 -15.00 7.17 34.81
C ASN A 271 -15.05 8.59 35.40
N GLY A 272 -16.09 8.85 36.21
CA GLY A 272 -16.27 10.11 36.91
C GLY A 272 -15.35 10.24 38.13
N ASN A 273 -14.07 10.56 37.93
CA ASN A 273 -13.24 11.17 38.97
C ASN A 273 -12.09 12.02 38.37
N GLN A 274 -12.02 13.28 38.82
CA GLN A 274 -11.01 14.27 38.44
C GLN A 274 -9.65 13.95 39.08
N MET A 275 -8.57 13.93 38.29
CA MET A 275 -7.21 14.00 38.84
C MET A 275 -6.60 15.39 38.60
N HIS A 276 -6.25 16.04 39.71
CA HIS A 276 -5.53 17.31 39.75
C HIS A 276 -4.04 17.15 39.40
N ASN A 277 -3.52 18.16 38.71
CA ASN A 277 -2.10 18.40 38.40
C ASN A 277 -1.15 18.34 39.61
N MET A 278 0.05 17.75 39.43
CA MET A 278 1.26 18.08 40.19
C MET A 278 2.55 17.88 39.35
N LEU A 279 2.97 18.97 38.70
CA LEU A 279 4.33 19.58 38.68
C LEU A 279 5.53 18.78 39.25
N TRP A 280 6.58 18.48 38.45
CA TRP A 280 7.89 19.21 38.35
C TRP A 280 9.10 18.38 37.82
N MET A 281 9.88 19.06 36.96
CA MET A 281 11.34 19.07 36.77
C MET A 281 12.15 17.76 36.62
N TYR A 282 12.84 17.61 35.48
CA TYR A 282 14.28 17.32 35.48
C TYR A 282 14.99 18.01 34.30
N MET A 283 16.20 18.45 34.59
CA MET A 283 16.95 19.51 33.91
C MET A 283 17.69 19.06 32.65
N PHE A 284 17.83 19.98 31.69
CA PHE A 284 18.98 20.03 30.77
C PHE A 284 20.18 20.65 31.50
N ASN A 285 21.29 19.93 31.65
CA ASN A 285 22.63 20.50 31.53
C ASN A 285 23.78 19.48 31.45
N ASN A 286 24.73 19.80 30.56
CA ASN A 286 26.13 19.35 30.41
C ASN A 286 26.36 17.91 29.90
N LYS A 287 26.99 17.69 28.74
CA LYS A 287 28.28 18.22 28.25
C LYS A 287 28.30 18.43 26.73
#